data_AF-A0A1Q3PPA4-F1
#
_entry.id   AF-A0A1Q3PPA4-F1
#
_cell.length_a   1.000
_cell.length_b   1.000
_cell.length_c   1.000
_cell.angle_alpha   90.00
_cell.angle_beta   90.00
_cell.angle_gamma   90.00
#
_symmetry.space_group_name_H-M   'P 1'
#
loop_
_entity.id
_entity.type
_entity.pdbx_description
1 polymer ?
#
loop_
_entity_poly.entity_id
_entity_poly.type
_entity_poly.pdbx_seq_one_letter_code
_entity_poly.pdbx_strand_id
1 'polypeptide(L)' 'MASMLEYIKIILQKVSFDRKLFEKELRKAIRMLMPAEIKRLRQWCYDHYATVHLPVLNTCFERLSSLK' A
#
# COMPACT_ATOMS: atom_id res chain seq x y z
N MET A 1 5.29 20.68 3.79
CA MET A 1 4.52 19.80 4.68
C MET A 1 4.34 18.46 3.97
N ALA A 2 4.95 17.39 4.46
CA ALA A 2 4.76 16.05 3.87
C ALA A 2 3.40 15.49 4.31
N SER A 3 2.61 14.96 3.36
CA SER A 3 1.33 14.32 3.68
C SER A 3 1.55 12.92 4.24
N MET A 4 0.53 12.38 4.91
CA MET A 4 0.56 11.02 5.46
C MET A 4 0.85 9.97 4.37
N LEU A 5 0.33 10.20 3.15
CA LEU A 5 0.62 9.37 1.99
C LEU A 5 2.12 9.32 1.64
N GLU A 6 2.79 10.47 1.59
CA GLU A 6 4.23 10.52 1.26
C GLU A 6 5.08 9.85 2.34
N TYR A 7 4.72 10.04 3.61
CA TYR A 7 5.36 9.34 4.72
C TYR A 7 5.21 7.81 4.61
N ILE A 8 4.02 7.33 4.26
CA ILE A 8 3.76 5.90 4.05
C ILE A 8 4.57 5.35 2.87
N LYS A 9 4.69 6.09 1.76
CA LYS A 9 5.50 5.65 0.61
C LYS A 9 6.96 5.41 1.01
N ILE A 10 7.52 6.30 1.82
CA ILE A 10 8.89 6.16 2.35
C ILE A 10 9.02 4.89 3.19
N ILE A 11 8.06 4.62 4.07
CA ILE A 11 8.08 3.39 4.88
C ILE A 11 8.03 2.16 3.96
N LEU A 12 7.08 2.12 3.03
CA LEU A 12 6.91 0.99 2.12
C LEU A 12 8.15 0.72 1.28
N GLN A 13 8.83 1.77 0.79
CA GLN A 13 10.13 1.65 0.13
C GLN A 13 11.19 1.05 1.05
N LYS A 14 11.27 1.50 2.31
CA LYS A 14 12.27 0.99 3.26
C LYS A 14 12.04 -0.47 3.63
N VAL A 15 10.79 -0.95 3.62
CA VAL A 15 10.46 -2.32 4.00
C VAL A 15 10.22 -3.26 2.81
N SER A 16 10.33 -2.78 1.57
CA SER A 16 9.97 -3.55 0.37
C SER A 16 10.90 -4.75 0.10
N PHE A 17 12.03 -4.85 0.80
CA PHE A 17 12.96 -5.98 0.70
C PHE A 17 12.41 -7.25 1.38
N ASP A 18 11.51 -7.13 2.36
CA ASP A 18 10.91 -8.26 3.05
C ASP A 18 9.40 -8.29 2.79
N ARG A 19 8.94 -9.40 2.20
CA ARG A 19 7.53 -9.56 1.83
C ARG A 19 6.58 -9.47 3.03
N LYS A 20 6.93 -10.07 4.18
CA LYS A 20 6.05 -10.10 5.36
C LYS A 20 5.96 -8.72 6.01
N LEU A 21 7.09 -8.01 6.06
CA LEU A 21 7.15 -6.65 6.61
C LEU A 21 6.43 -5.66 5.69
N PHE A 22 6.63 -5.76 4.38
CA PHE A 22 5.91 -4.96 3.39
C PHE A 22 4.40 -5.14 3.51
N GLU A 23 3.92 -6.39 3.60
CA GLU A 23 2.50 -6.67 3.81
C GLU A 23 1.97 -6.03 5.11
N LYS A 24 2.71 -6.17 6.21
CA LYS A 24 2.32 -5.62 7.52
C LYS A 24 2.17 -4.09 7.47
N GLU A 25 3.16 -3.39 6.91
CA GLU A 25 3.11 -1.93 6.82
C GLU A 25 2.08 -1.46 5.79
N LEU A 26 1.87 -2.19 4.69
CA LEU A 26 0.82 -1.87 3.71
C LEU A 26 -0.58 -1.98 4.32
N ARG A 27 -0.85 -3.04 5.11
CA ARG A 27 -2.12 -3.17 5.84
C ARG A 27 -2.34 -2.05 6.84
N LYS A 28 -1.27 -1.59 7.50
CA LYS A 28 -1.32 -0.44 8.41
C LYS A 28 -1.62 0.86 7.65
N ALA A 29 -0.93 1.09 6.53
CA ALA A 29 -1.16 2.24 5.66
C ALA A 29 -2.62 2.36 5.19
N ILE A 30 -3.22 1.25 4.75
CA ILE A 30 -4.62 1.22 4.29
C ILE A 30 -5.60 1.62 5.41
N ARG A 31 -5.28 1.31 6.69
CA ARG A 31 -6.13 1.70 7.84
C ARG A 31 -5.96 3.16 8.25
N MET A 32 -4.82 3.77 7.94
CA MET A 32 -4.48 5.14 8.36
C MET A 32 -4.91 6.22 7.36
N LEU A 33 -5.03 5.85 6.09
CA LEU A 33 -5.28 6.81 5.00
C LEU A 33 -6.78 7.02 4.73
N MET A 34 -7.12 8.20 4.22
CA MET A 34 -8.47 8.47 3.72
C MET A 34 -8.73 7.69 2.42
N PRO A 35 -10.00 7.38 2.07
CA PRO A 35 -10.34 6.62 0.86
C PRO A 35 -9.71 7.17 -0.44
N ALA A 36 -9.66 8.50 -0.58
CA ALA A 36 -9.03 9.15 -1.73
C ALA A 36 -7.51 8.90 -1.78
N GLU A 37 -6.84 8.90 -0.64
CA GLU A 37 -5.40 8.60 -0.54
C GLU A 37 -5.13 7.11 -0.73
N ILE A 38 -6.01 6.23 -0.26
CA ILE A 38 -5.89 4.78 -0.50
C ILE A 38 -5.93 4.48 -2.00
N LYS A 39 -6.79 5.16 -2.78
CA LYS A 39 -6.80 5.01 -4.26
C LYS A 39 -5.45 5.40 -4.88
N ARG A 40 -4.85 6.51 -4.42
CA ARG A 40 -3.52 6.96 -4.88
C ARG A 40 -2.42 5.98 -4.45
N LEU A 41 -2.46 5.51 -3.20
CA LEU A 41 -1.51 4.52 -2.67
C LEU A 41 -1.60 3.22 -3.48
N ARG A 42 -2.81 2.75 -3.79
CA ARG A 42 -3.03 1.55 -4.60
C ARG A 42 -2.32 1.69 -5.94
N GLN A 43 -2.61 2.74 -6.70
CA GLN A 43 -2.00 2.93 -8.02
C GLN A 43 -0.48 2.92 -7.94
N TRP A 44 0.09 3.64 -6.97
CA TRP A 44 1.52 3.70 -6.76
C TRP A 44 2.14 2.34 -6.37
N CYS A 45 1.48 1.56 -5.51
CA CYS A 45 1.97 0.24 -5.12
C CYS A 45 1.99 -0.75 -6.29
N TYR A 46 0.97 -0.75 -7.14
CA TYR A 46 0.95 -1.61 -8.33
C TYR A 46 2.00 -1.18 -9.36
N ASP A 47 2.20 0.12 -9.56
CA ASP A 47 3.23 0.62 -10.47
C ASP A 47 4.65 0.23 -10.03
N HIS A 48 4.95 0.31 -8.73
CA HIS A 48 6.32 0.11 -8.22
C HIS A 48 6.62 -1.33 -7.78
N TYR A 49 5.61 -2.10 -7.35
CA TYR A 49 5.84 -3.40 -6.69
C TYR A 49 5.03 -4.56 -7.29
N ALA A 50 4.31 -4.38 -8.40
CA ALA A 50 3.57 -5.48 -9.03
C ALA A 50 4.46 -6.64 -9.47
N THR A 51 5.73 -6.41 -9.79
CA THR A 51 6.65 -7.49 -10.23
C THR A 51 7.08 -8.42 -9.09
N VAL A 52 7.15 -7.90 -7.86
CA VAL A 52 7.72 -8.62 -6.70
C VAL A 52 6.68 -8.96 -5.63
N HIS A 53 5.66 -8.13 -5.47
CA HIS A 53 4.67 -8.21 -4.37
C HIS A 53 3.23 -8.38 -4.85
N LEU A 54 2.99 -8.77 -6.12
CA LEU A 54 1.64 -8.92 -6.68
C LEU A 54 0.65 -9.66 -5.77
N PRO A 55 1.00 -10.82 -5.18
CA PRO A 55 0.06 -11.57 -4.33
C PRO A 55 -0.33 -10.77 -3.08
N VAL A 56 0.63 -10.02 -2.52
CA VAL A 56 0.40 -9.16 -1.35
C VAL A 56 -0.50 -7.99 -1.72
N LEU A 57 -0.26 -7.36 -2.87
CA LEU A 57 -1.07 -6.24 -3.36
C LEU A 57 -2.51 -6.66 -3.61
N ASN A 58 -2.73 -7.78 -4.29
CA ASN A 58 -4.07 -8.31 -4.54
C ASN A 58 -4.79 -8.57 -3.22
N THR A 59 -4.15 -9.30 -2.29
CA THR A 59 -4.72 -9.62 -0.98
C THR A 59 -5.05 -8.37 -0.15
N CYS A 60 -4.17 -7.37 -0.13
CA CYS A 60 -4.35 -6.17 0.69
C CYS A 60 -5.43 -5.24 0.12
N PHE A 61 -5.55 -5.14 -1.19
CA PHE A 61 -6.48 -4.22 -1.86
C PHE A 61 -7.81 -4.88 -2.28
N GLU A 62 -7.92 -6.21 -2.28
CA GLU A 62 -9.15 -6.95 -2.65
C GLU A 62 -10.37 -6.53 -1.83
N ARG A 63 -10.16 -6.30 -0.53
CA ARG A 63 -11.24 -5.98 0.41
C ARG A 63 -11.90 -4.62 0.18
N LEU A 64 -11.29 -3.75 -0.62
CA LEU A 64 -11.80 -2.41 -0.93
C LEU A 64 -12.69 -2.40 -2.18
N SER A 65 -12.62 -3.44 -3.02
CA SER A 65 -13.44 -3.55 -4.24
C SER A 65 -14.91 -3.87 -3.94
N SER A 66 -15.23 -4.39 -2.75
CA SER A 66 -16.58 -4.82 -2.38
C SER A 66 -17.42 -3.74 -1.69
N LEU A 67 -16.85 -2.57 -1.40
CA LEU A 67 -17.59 -1.39 -0.93
C LEU A 67 -17.95 -0.54 -2.14
N LYS A 68 -18.93 -1.00 -2.91
CA LYS A 68 -19.57 -0.24 -3.98
C LYS A 68 -20.83 0.43 -3.45
#